data_AF-A0A972EWK6-F1
#
_entry.id   AF-A0A972EWK6-F1
#
_cell.length_a   1.000
_cell.length_b   1.000
_cell.length_c   1.000
_cell.angle_alpha   90.00
_cell.angle_beta   90.00
_cell.angle_gamma   90.00
#
_symmetry.space_group_name_H-M   'P 1'
#
loop_
_entity.id
_entity.type
_entity.pdbx_description
1 polymer ?
#
loop_
_entity_poly.entity_id
_entity_poly.type
_entity_poly.pdbx_seq_one_letter_code
_entity_poly.pdbx_strand_id
1 'polypeptide(L)'
;MPKHDMYHSEMPPKPTKLPAHPIWRGVGCILIVVLPLISYYLTSFLIDNKEKYPWLVIPEDLIIKQYMKDPLIIVRLVYALVFLIALVAFLSLLVSIVLRLFLPSKYEPVDVPPEKIYKP
;
A
#
# COMPACT_ATOMS: atom_id res chain seq x y z
N MET A 1 -21.49 25.12 41.32
CA MET A 1 -20.72 25.33 40.08
C MET A 1 -19.63 26.34 40.37
N PRO A 2 -18.35 25.94 40.30
CA PRO A 2 -17.26 26.85 40.62
C PRO A 2 -17.01 27.82 39.44
N LYS A 3 -16.73 29.08 39.78
CA LYS A 3 -16.63 30.23 38.85
C LYS A 3 -15.58 30.05 37.75
N HIS A 4 -14.60 29.18 37.96
CA HIS A 4 -13.51 28.92 37.02
C HIS A 4 -13.90 28.02 35.83
N ASP A 5 -15.01 27.27 35.90
CA ASP A 5 -15.43 26.40 34.79
C ASP A 5 -15.80 27.19 33.52
N MET A 6 -16.23 28.45 33.66
CA MET A 6 -16.59 29.30 32.51
C MET A 6 -15.41 29.72 31.64
N TYR A 7 -14.17 29.57 32.10
CA TYR A 7 -12.97 30.01 31.37
C TYR A 7 -12.21 28.86 30.70
N HIS A 8 -12.64 27.61 30.92
CA HIS A 8 -12.07 26.46 30.21
C HIS A 8 -12.77 26.35 28.85
N SER A 9 -12.13 26.85 27.79
CA SER A 9 -12.46 26.36 26.45
C SER A 9 -11.97 24.91 26.38
N GLU A 10 -12.90 23.96 26.40
CA GLU A 10 -12.56 22.58 26.05
C GLU A 10 -12.09 22.58 24.60
N MET A 11 -10.77 22.65 24.39
CA MET A 11 -10.21 22.47 23.06
C MET A 11 -10.63 21.08 22.58
N PRO A 12 -11.12 20.95 21.34
CA PRO A 12 -11.48 19.65 20.82
C PRO A 12 -10.28 18.71 20.96
N PRO A 13 -10.48 17.45 21.40
CA PRO A 13 -9.38 16.53 21.62
C PRO A 13 -8.55 16.42 20.33
N LYS A 14 -7.23 16.60 20.45
CA LYS A 14 -6.32 16.52 19.30
C LYS A 14 -6.59 15.21 18.56
N PRO A 15 -6.83 15.24 17.23
CA PRO A 15 -7.17 14.04 16.49
C PRO A 15 -6.07 12.99 16.68
N THR A 16 -6.47 11.77 16.99
CA THR A 16 -5.55 10.64 17.25
C THR A 16 -4.66 10.30 16.05
N LYS A 17 -5.04 10.76 14.85
CA LYS A 17 -4.27 10.59 13.62
C LYS A 17 -4.30 11.89 12.83
N LEU A 18 -3.12 12.41 12.50
CA LEU A 18 -2.99 13.51 11.55
C LEU A 18 -3.45 13.02 10.17
N PRO A 19 -4.11 13.87 9.36
CA PRO A 19 -4.43 13.52 7.98
C PRO A 19 -3.13 13.22 7.22
N ALA A 20 -3.17 12.21 6.34
CA ALA A 20 -2.03 11.88 5.49
C ALA A 20 -1.60 13.11 4.67
N HIS A 21 -0.29 13.40 4.68
CA HIS A 21 0.26 14.57 4.00
C HIS A 21 -0.04 14.52 2.48
N PRO A 22 -0.41 15.64 1.83
CA PRO A 22 -0.90 15.66 0.44
C PRO A 22 0.02 14.96 -0.58
N ILE A 23 1.34 15.08 -0.40
CA ILE A 23 2.36 14.46 -1.26
C ILE A 23 2.20 12.93 -1.30
N TRP A 24 1.93 12.30 -0.16
CA TRP A 24 1.77 10.85 -0.06
C TRP A 24 0.51 10.35 -0.76
N ARG A 25 -0.52 11.20 -0.90
CA ARG A 25 -1.70 10.89 -1.71
C ARG A 25 -1.37 10.89 -3.21
N GLY A 26 -0.56 11.85 -3.66
CA GLY A 26 -0.12 11.95 -5.06
C GLY A 26 0.71 10.76 -5.52
N VAL A 27 1.67 10.32 -4.69
CA VAL A 27 2.47 9.11 -4.97
C VAL A 27 1.58 7.87 -5.11
N GLY A 28 0.59 7.71 -4.24
CA GLY A 28 -0.38 6.61 -4.33
C GLY A 28 -1.15 6.59 -5.65
N CYS A 29 -1.64 7.76 -6.11
CA CYS A 29 -2.33 7.86 -7.41
C CYS A 29 -1.45 7.44 -8.59
N ILE A 30 -0.18 7.84 -8.60
CA ILE A 30 0.76 7.45 -9.67
C ILE A 30 0.99 5.93 -9.62
N LEU A 31 1.20 5.37 -8.43
CA LEU A 31 1.44 3.93 -8.25
C LEU A 31 0.27 3.06 -8.71
N ILE A 32 -0.98 3.52 -8.55
CA ILE A 32 -2.17 2.81 -9.03
C ILE A 32 -2.12 2.58 -10.55
N VAL A 33 -1.50 3.48 -11.32
CA VAL A 33 -1.38 3.34 -12.77
C VAL A 33 -0.09 2.62 -13.17
N VAL A 34 1.03 2.97 -12.52
CA VAL A 34 2.35 2.47 -12.88
C VAL A 34 2.53 0.98 -12.52
N LEU A 35 2.05 0.56 -11.35
CA LEU A 35 2.21 -0.83 -10.89
C LEU A 35 1.49 -1.87 -11.77
N PRO A 36 0.23 -1.70 -12.19
CA PRO A 36 -0.40 -2.66 -13.10
C PRO A 36 0.27 -2.69 -14.46
N LEU A 37 0.79 -1.54 -14.95
CA LEU A 37 1.52 -1.48 -16.21
C LEU A 37 2.80 -2.32 -16.16
N ILE A 38 3.60 -2.13 -15.11
CA ILE A 38 4.84 -2.89 -14.89
C ILE A 38 4.53 -4.37 -14.69
N SER A 39 3.49 -4.69 -13.92
CA SER A 39 3.12 -6.08 -13.64
C SER A 39 2.72 -6.83 -14.90
N TYR A 40 1.91 -6.20 -15.77
CA TYR A 40 1.53 -6.78 -17.05
C TYR A 40 2.72 -6.96 -17.98
N TYR A 41 3.61 -5.97 -18.06
CA TYR A 41 4.82 -6.06 -18.87
C TYR A 41 5.75 -7.18 -18.40
N LEU A 42 5.99 -7.25 -17.09
CA LEU A 42 6.79 -8.30 -16.46
C LEU A 42 6.23 -9.69 -16.77
N THR A 43 4.92 -9.85 -16.61
CA THR A 43 4.24 -11.12 -16.89
C THR A 43 4.36 -11.53 -18.36
N SER A 44 4.15 -10.58 -19.28
CA SER A 44 4.28 -10.83 -20.72
C SER A 44 5.71 -11.27 -21.05
N PHE A 45 6.71 -10.56 -20.53
CA PHE A 45 8.12 -10.90 -20.71
C PHE A 45 8.46 -12.31 -20.20
N LEU A 46 7.95 -12.70 -19.03
CA LEU A 46 8.18 -14.02 -18.44
C LEU A 46 7.56 -15.14 -19.29
N ILE A 47 6.32 -14.96 -19.73
CA ILE A 47 5.59 -15.96 -20.53
C ILE A 47 6.23 -16.12 -21.91
N ASP A 48 6.63 -15.01 -22.54
CA ASP A 48 7.27 -15.04 -23.86
C ASP A 48 8.67 -15.68 -23.80
N ASN A 49 9.36 -15.58 -22.65
CA ASN A 49 10.66 -16.22 -22.40
C ASN A 49 10.55 -17.52 -21.57
N LYS A 50 9.41 -18.23 -21.60
CA LYS A 50 9.18 -19.41 -20.75
C LYS A 50 10.29 -20.46 -20.79
N GLU A 51 10.96 -20.63 -21.94
CA GLU A 51 12.03 -21.61 -22.12
C GLU A 51 13.23 -21.36 -21.19
N LYS A 52 13.43 -20.11 -20.76
CA LYS A 52 14.47 -19.73 -19.81
C LYS A 52 14.05 -19.92 -18.35
N TYR A 53 12.74 -20.07 -18.09
CA TYR A 53 12.16 -20.08 -16.74
C TYR A 53 11.31 -21.35 -16.53
N PRO A 54 11.95 -22.52 -16.30
CA PRO A 54 11.23 -23.79 -16.16
C PRO A 54 10.32 -23.85 -14.92
N TRP A 55 10.51 -22.96 -13.95
CA TRP A 55 9.64 -22.83 -12.77
C TRP A 55 8.29 -22.16 -13.08
N LEU A 56 8.14 -21.52 -14.24
CA LEU A 56 6.90 -20.88 -14.66
C LEU A 56 5.96 -21.92 -15.29
N VAL A 57 5.07 -22.50 -14.48
CA VAL A 57 4.09 -23.49 -14.95
C VAL A 57 2.87 -22.78 -15.54
N ILE A 58 2.60 -22.99 -16.82
CA ILE A 58 1.42 -22.45 -17.49
C ILE A 58 0.30 -23.49 -17.39
N PRO A 59 -0.76 -23.26 -16.59
CA PRO A 59 -1.89 -24.18 -16.54
C PRO A 59 -2.67 -24.14 -17.86
N GLU A 60 -2.88 -25.31 -18.44
CA GLU A 60 -3.56 -25.44 -19.74
C GLU A 60 -5.06 -25.10 -19.65
N ASP A 61 -5.66 -25.24 -18.46
CA ASP A 61 -7.07 -24.94 -18.20
C ASP A 61 -7.42 -23.46 -18.43
N LEU A 62 -6.44 -22.57 -18.32
CA LEU A 62 -6.62 -21.13 -18.54
C LEU A 62 -6.35 -20.70 -20.00
N ILE A 63 -6.03 -21.64 -20.88
CA ILE A 63 -5.78 -21.36 -22.30
C ILE A 63 -7.12 -21.34 -23.05
N ILE A 64 -7.56 -20.15 -23.45
CA ILE A 64 -8.73 -20.02 -24.31
C ILE A 64 -8.29 -20.05 -25.77
N LYS A 65 -8.36 -21.24 -26.36
CA LYS A 65 -8.05 -21.48 -27.79
C LYS A 65 -9.00 -20.76 -28.74
N GLN A 66 -10.17 -20.34 -28.26
CA GLN A 66 -11.19 -19.65 -29.06
C GLN A 66 -10.83 -18.18 -29.36
N TYR A 67 -9.85 -17.59 -28.66
CA TYR A 67 -9.43 -16.21 -28.88
C TYR A 67 -8.22 -16.14 -29.83
N MET A 68 -8.47 -15.70 -31.08
CA MET A 68 -7.52 -15.79 -32.20
C MET A 68 -6.27 -14.90 -32.09
N LYS A 69 -6.32 -13.79 -31.33
CA LYS A 69 -5.23 -12.79 -31.29
C LYS A 69 -4.17 -13.10 -30.23
N ASP A 70 -4.57 -13.69 -29.10
CA ASP A 70 -3.68 -14.08 -28.00
C ASP A 70 -4.36 -15.18 -27.16
N PRO A 71 -4.01 -16.47 -27.37
CA PRO A 71 -4.63 -17.59 -26.63
C PRO A 71 -4.27 -17.61 -25.14
N LEU A 72 -3.23 -16.87 -24.74
CA LEU A 72 -2.68 -16.82 -23.38
C LEU A 72 -3.13 -15.58 -22.59
N ILE A 73 -4.12 -14.83 -23.06
CA ILE A 73 -4.51 -13.55 -22.46
C ILE A 73 -4.95 -13.70 -20.99
N ILE A 74 -5.71 -14.75 -20.66
CA ILE A 74 -6.17 -14.99 -19.29
C ILE A 74 -5.00 -15.35 -18.39
N VAL A 75 -4.10 -16.22 -18.85
CA VAL A 75 -2.87 -16.58 -18.14
C VAL A 75 -2.07 -15.31 -17.82
N ARG A 76 -1.86 -14.44 -18.82
CA ARG A 76 -1.18 -13.15 -18.64
C ARG A 76 -1.86 -12.28 -17.59
N LEU A 77 -3.19 -12.17 -17.59
CA LEU A 77 -3.91 -11.35 -16.61
C LEU A 77 -3.85 -11.92 -15.18
N VAL A 78 -3.97 -13.25 -15.02
CA VAL A 78 -3.90 -13.91 -13.71
C VAL A 78 -2.51 -13.74 -13.12
N TYR A 79 -1.46 -14.01 -13.88
CA TYR A 79 -0.09 -13.80 -13.42
C TYR A 79 0.20 -12.32 -13.16
N ALA A 80 -0.29 -11.40 -14.00
CA ALA A 80 -0.15 -9.97 -13.75
C ALA A 80 -0.84 -9.53 -12.44
N LEU A 81 -1.97 -10.14 -12.07
CA LEU A 81 -2.60 -9.86 -10.79
C LEU A 81 -1.75 -10.39 -9.62
N VAL A 82 -1.22 -11.61 -9.73
CA VAL A 82 -0.33 -12.20 -8.72
C VAL A 82 0.93 -11.36 -8.52
N PHE A 83 1.61 -10.96 -9.61
CA PHE A 83 2.79 -10.10 -9.54
C PHE A 83 2.47 -8.71 -9.01
N LEU A 84 1.29 -8.16 -9.32
CA LEU A 84 0.87 -6.86 -8.78
C LEU A 84 0.71 -6.93 -7.25
N ILE A 85 0.04 -7.97 -6.75
CA ILE A 85 -0.13 -8.18 -5.31
C ILE A 85 1.24 -8.37 -4.65
N ALA A 86 2.11 -9.18 -5.26
CA ALA A 86 3.47 -9.41 -4.76
C ALA A 86 4.30 -8.12 -4.71
N LEU A 87 4.25 -7.28 -5.75
CA LEU A 87 4.94 -5.99 -5.80
C LEU A 87 4.43 -5.03 -4.73
N VAL A 88 3.11 -4.90 -4.57
CA VAL A 88 2.51 -4.05 -3.53
C VAL A 88 2.91 -4.54 -2.13
N ALA A 89 2.84 -5.85 -1.89
CA ALA A 89 3.26 -6.46 -0.64
C ALA A 89 4.74 -6.16 -0.36
N PHE A 90 5.61 -6.36 -1.35
CA PHE A 90 7.04 -6.07 -1.23
C PHE A 90 7.31 -4.59 -0.92
N LEU A 91 6.71 -3.66 -1.67
CA LEU A 91 6.82 -2.22 -1.45
C LEU A 91 6.34 -1.81 -0.05
N SER A 92 5.19 -2.33 0.39
CA SER A 92 4.66 -2.04 1.73
C SER A 92 5.59 -2.54 2.85
N LEU A 93 6.21 -3.71 2.66
CA LEU A 93 7.20 -4.25 3.59
C LEU A 93 8.45 -3.36 3.63
N LEU A 94 8.96 -2.92 2.48
CA LEU A 94 10.10 -2.01 2.43
C LEU A 94 9.80 -0.68 3.13
N VAL A 95 8.65 -0.06 2.83
CA VAL A 95 8.22 1.18 3.47
C VAL A 95 8.06 0.98 4.98
N SER A 96 7.50 -0.16 5.41
CA SER A 96 7.37 -0.48 6.84
C SER A 96 8.73 -0.56 7.54
N ILE A 97 9.72 -1.22 6.94
CA ILE A 97 11.07 -1.33 7.49
C ILE A 97 11.74 0.05 7.57
N VAL A 98 11.67 0.84 6.50
CA VAL A 98 12.24 2.20 6.47
C VAL A 98 11.58 3.07 7.53
N LEU A 99 10.24 3.10 7.58
CA LEU A 99 9.52 3.87 8.60
C LEU A 99 9.90 3.41 10.00
N ARG A 100 10.07 2.11 10.24
CA ARG A 100 10.47 1.61 11.55
C ARG A 100 11.89 2.04 11.96
N LEU A 101 12.81 2.18 11.01
CA LEU A 101 14.20 2.57 11.28
C LEU A 101 14.36 4.08 11.44
N PHE A 102 13.60 4.87 10.68
CA PHE A 102 13.78 6.33 10.61
C PHE A 102 12.69 7.13 11.32
N LEU A 103 11.62 6.51 11.85
CA LEU A 103 10.63 7.26 12.64
C LEU A 103 11.24 7.73 13.96
N PRO A 104 11.14 9.02 14.30
CA PRO A 104 11.50 9.52 15.62
C PRO A 104 10.53 8.99 16.69
N SER A 105 10.96 9.07 17.96
CA SER A 105 10.08 8.77 19.09
C SER A 105 8.85 9.68 19.08
N LYS A 106 7.72 9.15 19.56
CA LYS A 106 6.43 9.86 19.56
C LYS A 106 6.42 11.13 20.42
N TYR A 107 7.33 11.21 21.40
CA TYR A 107 7.50 12.36 22.28
C TYR A 107 8.91 12.90 22.12
N GLU A 108 9.01 14.22 21.99
CA GLU A 108 10.28 14.92 22.11
C GLU A 108 10.66 15.08 23.60
N PRO A 109 11.92 15.33 23.95
CA PRO A 109 12.37 15.41 25.34
C PRO A 109 11.65 16.45 26.21
N VAL A 110 11.04 17.47 25.60
CA VAL A 110 10.34 18.57 26.27
C VAL A 110 8.81 18.38 26.24
N ASP A 111 8.32 17.39 25.50
CA ASP A 111 6.87 17.15 25.37
C ASP A 111 6.30 16.42 26.59
N VAL A 112 5.37 17.07 27.28
CA VAL A 112 4.56 16.43 28.33
C VAL A 112 3.48 15.54 27.71
N PRO A 113 3.24 14.32 28.25
CA PRO A 113 2.19 13.46 27.76
C PRO A 113 0.82 14.13 27.98
N PRO A 114 -0.15 13.92 27.07
CA PRO A 114 -1.48 14.50 27.20
C PRO A 114 -2.14 14.02 28.49
N GLU A 115 -2.77 14.95 29.21
CA GLU A 115 -3.49 14.66 30.44
C GLU A 115 -4.68 13.75 30.16
N LYS A 116 -4.84 12.68 30.96
CA LYS A 116 -5.97 11.77 30.86
C LYS A 116 -7.15 12.38 31.60
N ILE A 117 -8.07 13.01 30.87
CA ILE A 117 -9.32 13.51 31.46
C ILE A 117 -10.19 12.30 31.82
N TYR A 118 -10.37 12.03 33.11
CA TYR A 118 -11.33 11.05 33.60
C TYR A 118 -12.70 11.73 33.70
N LYS A 119 -13.68 11.32 32.88
CA LYS A 119 -15.06 11.79 33.02
C LYS A 119 -15.71 11.09 34.23
N PRO A 120 -16.29 11.82 35.20
CA PRO A 120 -17.05 11.24 36.30
C PRO A 120 -18.34 10.56 35.82
#